data_AF-A0A8T3X4X1-F1
#
_entry.id   AF-A0A8T3X4X1-F1
#
_cell.length_a   1.000
_cell.length_b   1.000
_cell.length_c   1.000
_cell.angle_alpha   90.00
_cell.angle_beta   90.00
_cell.angle_gamma   90.00
#
_symmetry.space_group_name_H-M   'P 1'
#
loop_
_entity.id
_entity.type
_entity.pdbx_description
1 polymer ?
#
loop_
_entity_poly.entity_id
_entity_poly.type
_entity_poly.pdbx_seq_one_letter_code
_entity_poly.pdbx_strand_id
1 'polypeptide(L)' 'METIAKTRTLGGSLIVTIPKNVVEVEGLHADEVVAIDIKKVKKSYKGIMPGLGHLEPGDKLDTHD' A
#
# COMPACT_ATOMS: atom_id res chain seq x y z
N MET A 1 3.89 -3.23 -13.61
CA MET A 1 4.60 -2.32 -12.68
C MET A 1 3.77 -2.24 -11.40
N GLU A 2 4.31 -2.48 -10.20
CA GLU A 2 3.51 -2.34 -8.97
C GLU A 2 3.53 -0.88 -8.50
N THR A 3 2.38 -0.21 -8.60
CA THR A 3 2.19 1.17 -8.13
C THR A 3 1.22 1.17 -6.95
N ILE A 4 1.59 1.85 -5.86
CA ILE A 4 0.72 2.07 -4.71
C ILE A 4 0.11 3.46 -4.85
N ALA A 5 -1.22 3.53 -4.84
CA ALA A 5 -1.96 4.79 -4.88
C ALA A 5 -2.84 4.93 -3.64
N LYS A 6 -3.00 6.16 -3.16
CA LYS A 6 -3.86 6.47 -2.01
C LYS A 6 -5.30 6.64 -2.49
N THR A 7 -6.23 5.92 -1.84
CA THR A 7 -7.67 6.09 -2.04
C THR A 7 -8.16 7.37 -1.34
N ARG A 8 -9.12 8.07 -1.95
CA ARG A 8 -9.85 9.20 -1.35
C ARG A 8 -11.35 8.96 -1.42
N THR A 9 -12.10 9.49 -0.46
CA THR A 9 -13.57 9.39 -0.44
C THR A 9 -14.18 10.59 -1.14
N LEU A 10 -15.13 10.37 -2.04
CA LEU A 10 -15.92 11.42 -2.67
C LEU A 10 -17.33 10.90 -2.94
N GLY A 11 -18.36 11.59 -2.43
CA GLY A 11 -19.77 11.23 -2.66
C GLY A 11 -20.14 9.79 -2.28
N GLY A 12 -19.52 9.23 -1.23
CA GLY A 12 -19.75 7.84 -0.82
C GLY A 12 -18.97 6.78 -1.61
N SER A 13 -18.20 7.18 -2.61
CA SER A 13 -17.34 6.30 -3.40
C SER A 13 -15.86 6.48 -3.05
N LEU A 14 -15.06 5.44 -3.28
CA LEU A 14 -13.60 5.53 -3.23
C LEU A 14 -13.06 5.82 -4.61
N ILE A 15 -12.28 6.89 -4.72
CA ILE A 15 -11.58 7.29 -5.93
C ILE A 15 -10.09 7.01 -5.74
N VAL A 16 -9.45 6.46 -6.77
CA VAL A 16 -8.00 6.34 -6.88
C VAL A 16 -7.54 7.19 -8.05
N THR A 17 -6.53 8.02 -7.82
CA THR A 17 -5.86 8.72 -8.92
C THR A 17 -4.88 7.77 -9.57
N ILE A 18 -5.03 7.51 -10.86
CA ILE A 18 -4.05 6.76 -11.65
C ILE A 18 -2.85 7.67 -11.91
N PRO A 19 -1.63 7.30 -11.47
CA PRO A 19 -0.44 8.11 -11.70
C PRO A 19 -0.10 8.26 -13.19
N LYS A 20 0.43 9.42 -13.60
CA LYS A 20 0.73 9.75 -15.01
C LYS A 20 1.59 8.69 -15.72
N ASN A 21 2.58 8.14 -15.02
CA ASN A 21 3.44 7.09 -15.57
C ASN A 21 2.68 5.81 -15.94
N VAL A 22 1.61 5.48 -15.21
CA VAL A 22 0.77 4.32 -15.53
C VAL A 22 -0.15 4.66 -16.71
N VAL A 23 -0.69 5.89 -16.74
CA VAL A 23 -1.52 6.37 -17.86
C VAL A 23 -0.77 6.32 -19.18
N GLU A 24 0.49 6.78 -19.21
CA GLU A 24 1.32 6.81 -20.42
C GLU A 24 1.74 5.41 -20.89
N VAL A 25 2.09 4.51 -19.97
CA VAL A 25 2.55 3.15 -20.29
C VAL A 25 1.41 2.25 -20.74
N GLU A 26 0.27 2.31 -20.06
CA GLU A 26 -0.91 1.48 -20.37
C GLU A 26 -1.82 2.13 -21.42
N GLY A 27 -1.51 3.36 -21.86
CA GLY A 27 -2.27 4.07 -22.89
C GLY A 27 -3.70 4.42 -22.47
N LEU A 28 -3.91 4.74 -21.19
CA LEU A 28 -5.25 4.99 -20.64
C LEU A 28 -5.80 6.35 -21.08
N HIS A 29 -7.08 6.38 -21.44
CA HIS A 29 -7.76 7.59 -21.84
C HIS A 29 -8.91 7.98 -20.89
N ALA A 30 -9.34 9.24 -20.98
CA ALA A 30 -10.53 9.69 -20.25
C ALA A 30 -11.77 8.94 -20.77
N ASP A 31 -12.71 8.65 -19.86
CA ASP A 31 -13.98 7.98 -20.16
C ASP A 31 -13.88 6.54 -20.71
N GLU A 32 -12.72 5.91 -20.54
CA GLU A 32 -12.49 4.52 -20.90
C GLU A 32 -12.99 3.56 -19.81
N VAL A 33 -13.63 2.46 -20.23
CA VAL A 33 -14.05 1.38 -19.32
C VAL A 33 -12.88 0.43 -19.11
N VAL A 34 -12.44 0.32 -17.85
CA VAL A 34 -11.30 -0.52 -17.47
C VAL A 34 -11.72 -1.60 -16.47
N ALA A 35 -11.06 -2.76 -16.55
CA ALA A 35 -11.14 -3.78 -15.50
C ALA A 35 -10.21 -3.40 -14.35
N ILE A 36 -10.67 -3.55 -13.11
CA ILE A 36 -9.90 -3.19 -11.91
C ILE A 36 -9.74 -4.42 -11.03
N ASP A 37 -8.48 -4.76 -10.71
CA ASP A 37 -8.14 -5.70 -9.63
C ASP A 37 -7.61 -4.92 -8.42
N ILE A 38 -8.13 -5.22 -7.22
CA ILE A 38 -7.85 -4.47 -5.99
C ILE A 38 -7.07 -5.35 -5.01
N LYS A 39 -5.79 -5.04 -4.82
CA LYS A 39 -4.94 -5.66 -3.81
C LYS A 39 -4.75 -4.74 -2.61
N LYS A 40 -5.25 -5.14 -1.43
CA LYS A 40 -5.03 -4.38 -0.18
C LYS A 40 -3.55 -4.46 0.23
N VAL A 41 -2.90 -3.30 0.33
CA VAL A 41 -1.54 -3.21 0.87
C VAL A 41 -1.61 -3.43 2.38
N LYS A 42 -1.05 -4.55 2.88
CA LYS A 42 -0.85 -4.75 4.32
C LYS A 42 0.29 -3.83 4.77
N LYS A 43 0.02 -2.93 5.72
CA LYS A 43 1.09 -2.20 6.39
C LYS A 43 1.97 -3.23 7.10
N SER A 44 3.27 -3.23 6.80
CA SER A 44 4.22 -3.99 7.60
C SER A 44 4.26 -3.38 9.01
N TYR A 45 4.31 -4.22 10.05
CA TYR A 45 4.32 -3.80 11.47
C TYR A 45 5.40 -2.73 11.76
N LYS A 46 6.47 -2.73 10.95
CA LYS A 46 7.58 -1.76 10.96
C LYS A 46 7.17 -0.29 10.79
N GLY A 47 5.93 0.00 10.36
CA GLY A 47 5.41 1.37 10.21
C GLY A 47 4.27 1.75 11.15
N ILE A 48 3.78 0.84 12.01
CA ILE A 48 2.66 1.10 12.92
C ILE A 48 3.14 1.37 14.35
N MET A 49 4.30 0.80 14.74
CA MET A 49 5.00 1.12 15.99
C MET A 49 6.30 1.87 15.68
N PRO A 50 6.27 3.19 15.48
CA PRO A 50 7.50 3.98 15.45
C PRO A 50 8.20 3.84 16.81
N GLY A 51 9.33 3.14 16.85
CA GLY A 51 10.12 2.92 18.07
C GLY A 51 10.40 1.45 18.42
N LEU A 52 9.66 0.49 17.85
CA LEU A 52 10.08 -0.92 17.92
C LEU A 52 10.99 -1.22 16.73
N GLY A 53 12.29 -1.36 17.01
CA GLY A 53 13.27 -1.91 16.07
C GLY A 53 12.94 -3.36 15.68
N HIS A 54 13.77 -3.94 14.82
CA HIS A 54 13.70 -5.39 14.59
C HIS A 54 14.01 -6.08 15.93
N LEU A 55 13.24 -7.11 16.32
CA LEU A 55 13.66 -7.97 17.44
C LEU A 55 14.90 -8.72 16.98
N GLU A 56 16.06 -8.31 17.47
CA GLU A 56 17.31 -8.98 17.16
C GLU A 56 17.41 -10.27 17.98
N PRO A 57 18.24 -11.26 17.57
CA PRO A 57 18.44 -12.46 18.36
C PRO A 57 18.86 -12.19 19.82
N GLY A 58 19.45 -11.03 20.11
CA GLY A 58 19.80 -10.56 21.45
C GLY A 58 18.64 -9.99 22.28
N ASP A 59 17.46 -9.75 21.68
CA ASP A 59 16.23 -9.37 22.39
C ASP A 59 15.47 -10.61 22.91
N LYS A 60 16.03 -11.81 22.75
CA LYS A 60 15.49 -13.02 23.38
C LYS A 60 15.60 -12.88 24.89
N LEU A 61 14.44 -12.88 25.55
CA LEU A 61 14.34 -13.08 26.99
C LEU A 61 14.75 -14.52 27.29
N ASP A 62 16.02 -14.71 27.66
CA ASP A 62 16.50 -15.96 28.25
C ASP A 62 15.99 -16.03 29.70
N THR A 63 14.74 -16.44 29.87
CA THR A 63 14.26 -16.91 31.18
C THR A 63 14.73 -18.34 31.35
N HIS A 64 15.89 -18.50 31.98
CA HIS A 64 16.26 -19.72 32.69
C HIS A 64 16.39 -19.37 34.18
N ASP A 65 15.68 -20.13 35.02
CA ASP A 65 15.64 -20.04 36.48
C ASP A 65 17.03 -20.02 37.16
#